data_AF-A0ABD0PGI0-F1
#
_entry.id   AF-A0ABD0PGI0-F1
#
_cell.length_a   1.000
_cell.length_b   1.000
_cell.length_c   1.000
_cell.angle_alpha   90.00
_cell.angle_beta   90.00
_cell.angle_gamma   90.00
#
_symmetry.space_group_name_H-M   'P 1'
#
loop_
_entity.id
_entity.type
_entity.pdbx_description
1 polymer ?
#
loop_
_entity_poly.entity_id
_entity_poly.type
_entity_poly.pdbx_seq_one_letter_code
_entity_poly.pdbx_strand_id
1 'polypeptide(L)'
;GLTNAKARDFLARDGPNALTPPPTTPEWVKFCRQLFGGFSILLWIGAILCFLAYAIQAATEDEPAGDNLYLGIVLSAVVIITGCFSYFQEAKSSKIMESFKNMVPQ
;
A
#
# COMPACT_ATOMS: atom_id res chain seq x y z
N GLY A 1 -44.91 13.53 15.36
CA GLY A 1 -43.70 12.72 15.65
C GLY A 1 -44.09 11.28 15.91
N LEU A 2 -43.14 10.34 15.79
CA LEU A 2 -43.36 8.95 16.20
C LEU A 2 -43.46 8.83 17.72
N THR A 3 -44.18 7.81 18.21
CA THR A 3 -44.12 7.42 19.62
C THR A 3 -42.78 6.75 19.91
N ASN A 4 -42.22 6.96 21.12
CA ASN A 4 -40.95 6.39 21.53
C ASN A 4 -40.89 4.86 21.36
N ALA A 5 -42.02 4.17 21.58
CA ALA A 5 -42.14 2.74 21.36
C ALA A 5 -41.94 2.36 19.88
N LYS A 6 -42.61 3.05 18.94
CA LYS A 6 -42.45 2.80 17.49
C LYS A 6 -41.06 3.16 16.98
N ALA A 7 -40.46 4.23 17.53
CA ALA A 7 -39.10 4.63 17.16
C ALA A 7 -38.06 3.57 17.57
N ARG A 8 -38.21 2.99 18.77
CA ARG A 8 -37.36 1.87 19.24
C ARG A 8 -37.56 0.60 18.42
N ASP A 9 -38.79 0.31 18.03
CA ASP A 9 -39.11 -0.89 17.26
C ASP A 9 -38.47 -0.83 15.86
N PHE A 10 -38.52 0.34 15.22
CA PHE A 10 -37.83 0.58 13.95
C PHE A 10 -36.31 0.57 14.09
N LEU A 11 -35.74 1.13 15.17
CA LEU A 11 -34.30 1.07 15.40
C LEU A 11 -33.80 -0.37 15.59
N ALA A 12 -34.57 -1.22 16.27
CA ALA A 12 -34.23 -2.62 16.48
C ALA A 12 -34.37 -3.46 15.20
N ARG A 13 -35.35 -3.15 14.36
CA ARG A 13 -35.59 -3.85 13.09
C ARG A 13 -34.61 -3.45 11.99
N ASP A 14 -34.39 -2.15 11.84
CA ASP A 14 -33.68 -1.59 10.68
C ASP A 14 -32.20 -1.28 10.99
N GLY A 15 -31.82 -1.31 12.27
CA GLY A 15 -30.48 -0.98 12.74
C GLY A 15 -30.25 0.54 12.86
N PRO A 16 -29.06 0.96 13.34
CA PRO A 16 -28.70 2.36 13.39
C PRO A 16 -28.71 2.95 11.97
N ASN A 17 -29.17 4.19 11.82
CA ASN A 17 -29.07 4.93 10.56
C ASN A 17 -27.62 5.40 10.33
N ALA A 18 -26.70 4.44 10.21
CA ALA A 18 -25.28 4.66 10.02
C ALA A 18 -24.79 3.73 8.91
N LEU A 19 -23.93 4.27 8.05
CA LEU A 19 -23.27 3.47 7.02
C LEU A 19 -22.27 2.53 7.70
N THR A 20 -22.47 1.21 7.55
CA THR A 20 -21.52 0.22 8.05
C THR A 20 -20.15 0.48 7.40
N PRO A 21 -19.10 0.78 8.18
CA PRO A 21 -17.79 1.04 7.60
C PRO A 21 -17.27 -0.21 6.90
N PRO A 22 -16.73 -0.09 5.68
CA PRO A 22 -16.12 -1.22 4.99
C PRO A 22 -14.94 -1.74 5.81
N PRO A 23 -14.64 -3.05 5.73
CA PRO A 23 -13.51 -3.63 6.46
C PRO A 23 -12.22 -2.89 6.12
N THR A 24 -11.51 -2.44 7.16
CA THR A 24 -10.25 -1.72 7.00
C THR A 24 -9.14 -2.71 6.69
N THR A 25 -8.42 -2.47 5.60
CA THR A 25 -7.17 -3.18 5.31
C THR A 25 -6.02 -2.49 6.05
N PRO A 26 -5.09 -3.25 6.67
CA PRO A 26 -3.96 -2.66 7.36
C PRO A 26 -3.10 -1.82 6.42
N GLU A 27 -2.55 -0.71 6.91
CA GLU A 27 -1.73 0.20 6.09
C GLU A 27 -0.49 -0.48 5.50
N TRP A 28 0.16 -1.37 6.26
CA TRP A 28 1.31 -2.12 5.77
C TRP A 28 0.94 -3.04 4.59
N VAL A 29 -0.28 -3.59 4.55
CA VAL A 29 -0.75 -4.41 3.42
C VAL A 29 -0.94 -3.54 2.19
N LYS A 30 -1.51 -2.35 2.35
CA LYS A 30 -1.67 -1.37 1.24
C LYS A 30 -0.31 -0.95 0.69
N PHE A 31 0.64 -0.65 1.58
CA PHE A 31 2.01 -0.31 1.21
C PHE A 31 2.73 -1.42 0.45
N CYS A 32 2.65 -2.67 0.93
CA CYS A 32 3.20 -3.82 0.21
C CYS A 32 2.54 -4.01 -1.16
N ARG A 33 1.23 -3.83 -1.27
CA ARG A 33 0.51 -3.92 -2.55
C ARG A 33 1.02 -2.89 -3.56
N GLN A 34 1.42 -1.71 -3.08
CA GLN A 34 1.97 -0.64 -3.90
C GLN A 34 3.43 -0.90 -4.31
N LEU A 35 4.24 -1.52 -3.44
CA LEU A 35 5.61 -1.94 -3.73
C LEU A 35 5.71 -3.10 -4.73
N PHE A 36 4.70 -3.98 -4.76
CA PHE A 36 4.64 -5.12 -5.68
C PHE A 36 3.61 -4.92 -6.81
N GLY A 37 3.18 -3.69 -7.06
CA GLY A 37 2.23 -3.38 -8.12
C GLY A 37 2.89 -2.94 -9.42
N GLY A 38 2.42 -3.45 -10.56
CA GLY A 38 2.74 -2.95 -11.90
C GLY A 38 4.24 -2.97 -12.24
N PHE A 39 4.82 -1.79 -12.49
CA PHE A 39 6.22 -1.62 -12.92
C PHE A 39 7.24 -1.99 -11.83
N SER A 40 6.87 -1.87 -10.55
CA SER A 40 7.79 -2.15 -9.44
C SER A 40 8.23 -3.62 -9.38
N ILE A 41 7.40 -4.58 -9.86
CA ILE A 41 7.80 -5.99 -9.98
C ILE A 41 8.96 -6.16 -10.96
N LEU A 42 8.91 -5.47 -12.11
CA LEU A 42 9.98 -5.57 -13.13
C LEU A 42 11.31 -5.05 -12.56
N LEU A 43 11.26 -3.97 -11.79
CA LEU A 43 12.44 -3.41 -11.13
C LEU A 43 12.97 -4.31 -10.01
N TRP A 44 12.10 -4.95 -9.22
CA TRP A 44 12.51 -5.95 -8.23
C TRP A 44 13.21 -7.14 -8.87
N ILE A 45 12.68 -7.66 -9.97
CA ILE A 45 13.32 -8.73 -10.74
C ILE A 45 14.69 -8.27 -11.25
N GLY A 46 14.78 -7.05 -11.79
CA GLY A 46 16.04 -6.45 -12.23
C GLY A 46 17.06 -6.32 -11.10
N ALA A 47 16.65 -5.84 -9.92
CA ALA A 47 17.52 -5.72 -8.75
C ALA A 47 18.04 -7.10 -8.29
N ILE A 48 17.17 -8.10 -8.22
CA ILE A 48 17.54 -9.48 -7.86
C ILE A 48 18.54 -10.06 -8.87
N LEU A 49 18.33 -9.84 -10.17
CA LEU A 49 19.25 -10.25 -11.23
C LEU A 49 20.62 -9.58 -11.08
N CYS A 50 20.67 -8.30 -10.72
CA CYS A 50 21.93 -7.58 -10.50
C CYS A 50 22.70 -8.14 -9.30
N PHE A 51 22.01 -8.44 -8.19
CA PHE A 51 22.62 -9.09 -7.04
C PHE A 51 23.11 -10.51 -7.35
N LEU A 52 22.34 -11.28 -8.13
CA LEU A 52 22.72 -12.61 -8.56
C LEU A 52 23.96 -12.57 -9.48
N ALA A 53 23.99 -11.65 -10.43
CA ALA A 53 25.15 -11.46 -11.32
C ALA A 53 26.41 -11.09 -10.53
N TYR A 54 26.28 -10.18 -9.56
CA TYR A 54 27.37 -9.83 -8.65
C TYR A 54 27.83 -11.04 -7.81
N ALA A 55 26.89 -11.85 -7.30
CA ALA A 55 27.22 -13.05 -6.53
C ALA A 55 28.00 -14.09 -7.36
N ILE A 56 27.66 -14.26 -8.65
CA ILE A 56 28.38 -15.15 -9.56
C ILE A 56 29.77 -14.59 -9.89
N GLN A 57 29.89 -13.29 -10.18
CA GLN A 57 31.20 -12.65 -10.41
C GLN A 57 32.10 -12.75 -9.19
N ALA A 58 31.58 -12.46 -7.99
CA ALA A 58 32.33 -12.59 -6.75
C ALA A 58 32.77 -14.03 -6.43
N ALA A 59 32.12 -15.04 -7.01
CA ALA A 59 32.50 -16.45 -6.87
C ALA A 59 33.49 -16.93 -7.96
N THR A 60 33.61 -16.21 -9.07
CA THR A 60 34.37 -16.65 -10.27
C THR A 60 35.63 -15.80 -10.51
N GLU A 61 35.64 -14.54 -10.09
CA GLU A 61 36.73 -13.58 -10.30
C GLU A 61 37.34 -13.15 -8.95
N ASP A 62 38.67 -13.05 -8.88
CA ASP A 62 39.40 -12.61 -7.67
C ASP A 62 39.20 -11.12 -7.35
N GLU A 63 38.88 -10.28 -8.35
CA GLU A 63 38.53 -8.86 -8.20
C GLU A 63 37.19 -8.54 -8.88
N PRO A 64 36.05 -8.82 -8.22
CA PRO A 64 34.74 -8.53 -8.81
C PRO A 64 34.50 -7.02 -8.91
N ALA A 65 34.17 -6.53 -10.10
CA ALA A 65 33.74 -5.15 -10.29
C ALA A 65 32.46 -4.86 -9.48
N GLY A 66 32.52 -3.87 -8.58
CA GLY A 66 31.41 -3.52 -7.69
C GLY A 66 30.19 -2.92 -8.39
N ASP A 67 30.26 -2.67 -9.70
CA ASP A 67 29.23 -1.98 -10.48
C ASP A 67 27.85 -2.64 -10.39
N ASN A 68 27.80 -3.98 -10.44
CA ASN A 68 26.54 -4.74 -10.33
C ASN A 68 25.91 -4.63 -8.93
N LEU A 69 26.74 -4.51 -7.88
CA LEU A 69 26.27 -4.28 -6.51
C LEU A 69 25.66 -2.87 -6.38
N TYR A 70 26.36 -1.84 -6.87
CA TYR A 70 25.85 -0.47 -6.88
C TYR A 70 24.56 -0.35 -7.69
N LEU A 71 24.51 -0.97 -8.87
CA LEU A 71 23.31 -0.98 -9.72
C LEU A 71 22.13 -1.63 -8.98
N GLY A 72 22.33 -2.78 -8.33
CA GLY A 72 21.29 -3.46 -7.53
C GLY A 72 20.77 -2.63 -6.36
N ILE A 73 21.67 -1.93 -5.64
CA ILE A 73 21.30 -1.03 -4.55
C ILE A 73 20.50 0.17 -5.07
N VAL A 74 20.96 0.82 -6.15
CA VAL A 74 20.28 1.96 -6.77
C VAL A 74 18.89 1.55 -7.25
N LEU A 75 18.76 0.42 -7.94
CA LEU A 75 17.46 -0.09 -8.38
C LEU A 75 16.51 -0.33 -7.21
N SER A 76 17.00 -0.94 -6.12
CA SER A 76 16.20 -1.19 -4.91
C SER A 76 15.75 0.13 -4.27
N ALA A 77 16.63 1.13 -4.17
CA ALA A 77 16.30 2.45 -3.64
C ALA A 77 15.25 3.16 -4.49
N VAL A 78 15.35 3.09 -5.82
CA VAL A 78 14.37 3.67 -6.76
C VAL A 78 12.99 3.03 -6.56
N VAL A 79 12.92 1.71 -6.35
CA VAL A 79 11.65 1.02 -6.09
C VAL A 79 11.03 1.45 -4.75
N ILE A 80 11.84 1.60 -3.70
CA ILE A 80 11.35 2.05 -2.40
C ILE A 80 10.82 3.48 -2.49
N ILE A 81 11.55 4.39 -3.12
CA ILE A 81 11.15 5.79 -3.26
C ILE A 81 9.85 5.89 -4.09
N THR A 82 9.78 5.21 -5.24
CA THR A 82 8.59 5.23 -6.09
C THR A 82 7.38 4.58 -5.39
N GLY A 83 7.58 3.49 -4.64
CA GLY A 83 6.57 2.87 -3.80
C GLY A 83 6.03 3.81 -2.72
N CYS A 84 6.91 4.53 -2.02
CA CYS A 84 6.54 5.55 -1.04
C CYS A 84 5.71 6.68 -1.68
N PHE A 85 6.15 7.24 -2.81
CA PHE A 85 5.41 8.32 -3.48
C PHE A 85 4.01 7.88 -3.90
N SER A 86 3.88 6.67 -4.44
CA SER A 86 2.57 6.15 -4.85
C SER A 86 1.67 5.86 -3.65
N TYR A 87 2.23 5.32 -2.55
CA TYR A 87 1.49 5.15 -1.29
C TYR A 87 0.98 6.50 -0.75
N PHE A 88 1.81 7.54 -0.77
CA PHE A 88 1.38 8.88 -0.34
C PHE A 88 0.24 9.44 -1.20
N GLN A 89 0.25 9.19 -2.52
CA GLN A 89 -0.85 9.59 -3.40
C GLN A 89 -2.15 8.84 -3.09
N GLU A 90 -2.07 7.54 -2.87
CA GLU A 90 -3.25 6.71 -2.55
C GLU A 90 -3.80 6.99 -1.13
N ALA A 91 -2.91 7.23 -0.15
CA ALA A 91 -3.27 7.62 1.20
C ALA A 91 -3.98 8.98 1.22
N LYS A 92 -3.53 9.94 0.40
CA LYS A 92 -4.19 11.24 0.24
C LYS A 92 -5.61 11.09 -0.33
N SER A 93 -5.80 10.23 -1.34
CA SER A 93 -7.12 9.92 -1.90
C SER A 93 -8.05 9.28 -0.85
N SER A 94 -7.53 8.31 -0.08
CA SER A 94 -8.28 7.63 0.99
C SER A 94 -8.74 8.60 2.10
N LYS A 95 -7.90 9.55 2.50
CA LYS A 95 -8.24 10.57 3.50
C LYS A 95 -9.37 11.50 3.06
N ILE A 96 -9.44 11.84 1.77
CA ILE A 96 -10.53 12.66 1.22
C ILE A 96 -11.87 11.90 1.33
N MET A 97 -11.87 10.60 1.02
CA MET A 97 -13.07 9.75 1.16
C MET A 97 -13.53 9.62 2.62
N GLU A 98 -12.61 9.51 3.58
CA GLU A 98 -12.96 9.52 5.00
C GLU A 98 -13.56 10.86 5.44
N SER A 99 -13.04 11.99 4.94
CA SER A 99 -13.62 13.31 5.20
C SER A 99 -15.09 13.41 4.77
N PHE A 100 -15.46 12.79 3.64
CA PHE A 100 -16.86 12.74 3.20
C PHE A 100 -17.79 12.00 4.17
N LYS A 101 -17.32 10.93 4.84
CA LYS A 101 -18.13 10.21 5.83
C LYS A 101 -18.40 11.05 7.07
N ASN A 102 -17.46 11.90 7.46
CA ASN A 102 -17.60 12.78 8.63
C ASN A 102 -18.51 13.99 8.37
N MET A 103 -18.98 14.21 7.13
CA MET A 103 -19.92 15.27 6.78
C MET A 103 -21.40 14.84 6.84
N VAL A 104 -21.70 13.56 7.11
CA VAL A 104 -23.07 13.13 7.41
C VAL A 104 -23.39 13.56 8.85
N PRO A 105 -24.41 14.40 9.08
CA PRO A 105 -24.77 14.84 10.43
C PRO A 105 -25.24 13.64 11.26
N GLN A 106 -24.78 13.59 12.53
CA GLN A 106 -25.17 12.57 13.52
C GLN A 106 -26.67 12.61 13.84
#